data_AF-A0A938MBR3-F1
#
_entry.id   AF-A0A938MBR3-F1
#
_cell.length_a   1.000
_cell.length_b   1.000
_cell.length_c   1.000
_cell.angle_alpha   90.00
_cell.angle_beta   90.00
_cell.angle_gamma   90.00
#
_symmetry.space_group_name_H-M   'P 1'
#
loop_
_entity.id
_entity.type
_entity.pdbx_description
1 polymer ?
#
loop_
_entity_poly.entity_id
_entity_poly.type
_entity_poly.pdbx_seq_one_letter_code
_entity_poly.pdbx_strand_id
1 'polypeptide(L)'
;MMGRDSVPRVQSRGWHVALLALVLLYAGLFTALNVLRYRAFFCTEWEDLAVRNQMLWNAAHGRLWTQSIFCFPHPDHFEPIEFLLVPFYWLRPHVTTLFALQSLALGLGAVPIFLIARREFVSVADSAHGEGEAPAEPHFRPQNGSAGASPSQGCAFRSKNEFAAEGQQRPASSARVNASGHWVAGEGD
;
A
#
# COMPACT_ATOMS: atom_id res chain seq x y z
N MET A 1 -7.62 -47.48 -3.16
CA MET A 1 -7.26 -46.55 -4.27
C MET A 1 -8.39 -45.53 -4.37
N MET A 2 -8.37 -44.49 -3.52
CA MET A 2 -9.35 -43.40 -3.56
C MET A 2 -8.82 -42.31 -4.49
N GLY A 3 -9.67 -41.84 -5.40
CA GLY A 3 -9.35 -40.75 -6.33
C GLY A 3 -8.99 -39.49 -5.56
N ARG A 4 -7.84 -38.90 -5.88
CA ARG A 4 -7.55 -37.50 -5.56
C ARG A 4 -8.53 -36.67 -6.38
N ASP A 5 -9.59 -36.21 -5.73
CA ASP A 5 -10.47 -35.20 -6.32
C ASP A 5 -9.61 -33.96 -6.54
N SER A 6 -9.21 -33.76 -7.79
CA SER A 6 -8.42 -32.62 -8.22
C SER A 6 -9.24 -31.37 -7.93
N VAL A 7 -8.80 -30.56 -6.96
CA VAL A 7 -9.30 -29.20 -6.75
C VAL A 7 -9.40 -28.57 -8.14
N PRO A 8 -10.60 -28.12 -8.58
CA PRO A 8 -10.74 -27.54 -9.89
C PRO A 8 -9.80 -26.35 -9.94
N ARG A 9 -8.70 -26.48 -10.68
CA ARG A 9 -7.86 -25.34 -11.06
C ARG A 9 -8.76 -24.46 -11.88
N VAL A 10 -9.45 -23.52 -11.21
CA VAL A 10 -10.31 -22.53 -11.86
C VAL A 10 -9.48 -21.95 -13.00
N GLN A 11 -9.87 -22.30 -14.22
CA GLN A 11 -9.07 -22.05 -15.39
C GLN A 11 -8.88 -20.54 -15.51
N SER A 12 -7.65 -20.11 -15.26
CA SER A 12 -7.37 -18.86 -14.55
C SER A 12 -7.58 -17.59 -15.37
N ARG A 13 -8.03 -17.66 -16.62
CA ARG A 13 -8.15 -16.50 -17.51
C ARG A 13 -9.23 -15.51 -17.10
N GLY A 14 -10.37 -15.97 -16.59
CA GLY A 14 -11.52 -15.12 -16.26
C GLY A 14 -11.18 -14.04 -15.22
N TRP A 15 -10.42 -14.40 -14.19
CA TRP A 15 -10.00 -13.45 -13.15
C TRP A 15 -9.03 -12.39 -13.65
N HIS A 16 -8.11 -12.74 -14.56
CA HIS A 16 -7.19 -11.75 -15.14
C HIS A 16 -7.95 -10.78 -16.05
N VAL A 17 -8.94 -11.27 -16.82
CA VAL A 17 -9.80 -10.42 -17.64
C VAL A 17 -10.65 -9.51 -16.76
N ALA A 18 -11.24 -10.03 -15.69
CA ALA A 18 -12.02 -9.24 -14.74
C ALA A 18 -11.16 -8.16 -14.07
N LEU A 19 -9.95 -8.51 -13.61
CA LEU A 19 -9.01 -7.55 -13.03
C LEU A 19 -8.65 -6.45 -14.03
N LEU A 20 -8.26 -6.82 -15.25
CA LEU A 20 -7.92 -5.85 -16.30
C LEU A 20 -9.11 -4.96 -16.64
N ALA A 21 -10.32 -5.52 -16.73
CA ALA A 21 -11.54 -4.76 -16.96
C ALA A 21 -11.79 -3.74 -15.84
N LEU A 22 -11.61 -4.13 -14.57
CA LEU A 22 -11.75 -3.23 -13.43
C LEU A 22 -10.68 -2.13 -13.42
N VAL A 23 -9.43 -2.46 -13.73
CA VAL A 23 -8.34 -1.48 -13.85
C VAL A 23 -8.62 -0.47 -14.95
N LEU A 24 -9.04 -0.94 -16.13
CA LEU A 24 -9.38 -0.08 -17.26
C LEU A 24 -10.61 0.78 -16.98
N LEU A 25 -11.64 0.21 -16.33
CA LEU A 25 -12.83 0.95 -15.91
C LEU A 25 -12.47 2.06 -14.92
N TYR A 26 -11.69 1.73 -13.88
CA TYR A 26 -11.17 2.70 -12.91
C TYR A 26 -10.37 3.81 -13.61
N ALA A 27 -9.39 3.43 -14.43
CA ALA A 27 -8.54 4.38 -15.13
C ALA A 27 -9.35 5.30 -16.04
N GLY A 28 -10.29 4.75 -16.82
CA GLY A 28 -11.17 5.52 -17.70
C GLY A 28 -12.08 6.49 -16.93
N LEU A 29 -12.72 6.01 -15.86
CA LEU A 29 -13.60 6.82 -15.02
C LEU A 29 -12.86 7.98 -14.38
N PHE A 30 -11.73 7.73 -13.70
CA PHE A 30 -10.97 8.77 -13.02
C PHE A 30 -10.26 9.73 -13.98
N THR A 31 -9.87 9.25 -15.17
CA THR A 31 -9.41 10.14 -16.24
C THR A 31 -10.54 11.08 -16.67
N ALA A 32 -11.74 10.57 -16.93
CA ALA A 32 -12.89 11.37 -17.34
C ALA A 32 -13.29 12.40 -16.27
N LEU A 33 -13.30 12.00 -14.99
CA LEU A 33 -13.59 12.90 -13.87
C LEU A 33 -12.54 14.02 -13.74
N ASN A 34 -11.25 13.69 -13.87
CA ASN A 34 -10.19 14.70 -13.84
C ASN A 34 -10.28 15.65 -15.03
N VAL A 35 -10.60 15.15 -16.23
CA VAL A 35 -10.82 15.99 -17.41
C VAL A 35 -12.02 16.91 -17.22
N LEU A 36 -13.13 16.42 -16.65
CA LEU A 36 -14.29 17.25 -16.37
C LEU A 36 -13.95 18.34 -15.35
N ARG A 37 -13.26 17.98 -14.26
CA ARG A 37 -12.78 18.93 -13.25
C ARG A 37 -11.88 20.00 -13.86
N TYR A 38 -10.94 19.60 -14.73
CA TYR A 38 -10.05 20.51 -15.45
C TYR A 38 -10.81 21.45 -16.37
N ARG A 39 -11.77 20.95 -17.15
CA ARG A 39 -12.59 21.77 -18.06
C ARG A 39 -13.54 22.71 -17.34
N ALA A 40 -13.95 22.35 -16.13
CA ALA A 40 -14.79 23.18 -15.27
C ALA A 40 -13.98 24.19 -14.43
N PHE A 41 -12.66 24.28 -14.63
CA PHE A 41 -11.74 25.16 -13.89
C PHE A 41 -11.76 24.93 -12.36
N PHE A 42 -12.15 23.73 -11.90
CA PHE A 42 -12.18 23.34 -10.48
C PHE A 42 -10.89 22.63 -10.04
N CYS A 43 -9.75 22.96 -10.65
CA CYS A 43 -8.44 22.43 -10.26
C CYS A 43 -7.79 23.36 -9.23
N THR A 44 -8.06 23.15 -7.94
CA THR A 44 -7.41 23.90 -6.85
C THR A 44 -5.90 23.62 -6.79
N GLU A 45 -5.51 22.35 -7.01
CA GLU A 45 -4.10 21.91 -7.03
C GLU A 45 -3.47 22.03 -8.43
N TRP A 46 -3.66 23.18 -9.09
CA TRP A 46 -3.19 23.37 -10.47
C TRP A 46 -1.66 23.47 -10.56
N GLU A 47 -0.99 23.88 -9.48
CA GLU A 47 0.45 24.15 -9.44
C GLU A 47 1.27 22.90 -9.76
N ASP A 48 1.03 21.80 -9.04
CA ASP A 48 1.72 20.51 -9.26
C ASP A 48 1.52 20.01 -10.69
N LEU A 49 0.28 20.09 -11.18
CA LEU A 49 -0.07 19.65 -12.53
C LEU A 49 0.63 20.50 -13.60
N ALA A 50 0.68 21.82 -13.41
CA ALA A 50 1.31 22.73 -14.35
C ALA A 50 2.83 22.50 -14.41
N VAL A 51 3.47 22.34 -13.25
CA VAL A 51 4.91 22.09 -13.14
C VAL A 51 5.28 20.77 -13.80
N ARG A 52 4.58 19.68 -13.45
CA ARG A 52 4.84 18.36 -14.05
C ARG A 52 4.57 18.35 -15.56
N ASN A 53 3.51 19.02 -16.02
CA ASN A 53 3.24 19.17 -17.45
C ASN A 53 4.34 19.95 -18.19
N GLN A 54 4.84 21.04 -17.61
CA GLN A 54 5.92 21.82 -18.19
C GLN A 54 7.24 21.05 -18.21
N MET A 55 7.57 20.33 -17.14
CA MET A 55 8.78 19.52 -17.04
C MET A 55 8.77 18.41 -18.09
N LEU A 56 7.66 17.70 -18.27
CA LEU A 56 7.51 16.67 -19.30
C LEU A 56 7.59 17.25 -20.72
N TRP A 57 7.00 18.43 -20.95
CA TRP A 57 7.17 19.14 -22.21
C TRP A 57 8.63 19.47 -22.49
N ASN A 58 9.35 20.03 -21.52
CA ASN A 58 10.76 20.36 -21.67
C ASN A 58 11.61 19.10 -21.90
N ALA A 59 11.37 18.03 -21.13
CA ALA A 59 12.08 16.77 -21.27
C ALA A 59 11.85 16.13 -22.65
N ALA A 60 10.62 16.18 -23.16
CA ALA A 60 10.26 15.73 -24.51
C ALA A 60 10.98 16.51 -25.63
N HIS A 61 11.46 17.73 -25.34
CA HIS A 61 12.22 18.59 -26.25
C HIS A 61 13.72 18.67 -25.90
N GLY A 62 14.24 17.73 -25.09
CA GLY A 62 15.67 17.61 -24.77
C GLY A 62 16.16 18.53 -23.65
N ARG A 63 15.26 19.26 -22.97
CA ARG A 63 15.57 20.10 -21.80
C ARG A 63 15.11 19.38 -20.54
N LEU A 64 15.96 18.52 -20.01
CA LEU A 64 15.62 17.74 -18.82
C LEU A 64 15.51 18.64 -17.58
N TRP A 65 14.52 18.36 -16.72
CA TRP A 65 14.40 18.94 -15.37
C TRP A 65 14.41 20.46 -15.29
N THR A 66 13.95 21.12 -16.34
CA THR A 66 13.80 22.58 -16.36
C THR A 66 12.35 22.95 -16.17
N GLN A 67 12.09 23.95 -15.33
CA GLN A 67 10.79 24.61 -15.19
C GLN A 67 10.95 26.13 -15.15
N SER A 68 9.84 26.85 -15.38
CA SER A 68 9.76 28.31 -15.29
C SER A 68 8.54 28.79 -14.51
N ILE A 69 7.82 27.88 -13.86
CA ILE A 69 6.59 28.21 -13.10
C ILE A 69 6.95 28.73 -11.72
N PHE A 70 7.95 28.12 -11.06
CA PHE A 70 8.49 28.62 -9.80
C PHE A 70 9.79 29.41 -9.98
N CYS A 71 10.22 30.09 -8.91
CA CYS A 71 11.46 30.88 -8.88
C CYS A 71 12.72 30.03 -9.00
N PHE A 72 12.62 28.72 -8.76
CA PHE A 72 13.71 27.77 -8.95
C PHE A 72 13.61 27.09 -10.32
N PRO A 73 14.70 27.09 -11.13
CA PRO A 73 14.66 26.53 -12.48
C PRO A 73 14.64 24.99 -12.52
N HIS A 74 14.88 24.33 -11.38
CA HIS A 74 14.95 22.88 -11.26
C HIS A 74 13.92 22.39 -10.23
N PRO A 75 13.47 21.13 -10.31
CA PRO A 75 12.59 20.55 -9.30
C PRO A 75 13.33 20.37 -7.96
N ASP A 76 12.62 20.60 -6.87
CA ASP A 76 13.13 20.38 -5.50
C ASP A 76 13.18 18.88 -5.13
N HIS A 77 12.60 18.03 -5.98
CA HIS A 77 12.50 16.59 -5.78
C HIS A 77 12.94 15.83 -7.04
N PHE A 78 13.71 14.76 -6.82
CA PHE A 78 14.14 13.88 -7.89
C PHE A 78 13.09 12.78 -8.09
N GLU A 79 12.40 12.82 -9.24
CA GLU A 79 11.31 11.90 -9.58
C GLU A 79 11.65 11.08 -10.84
N PRO A 80 12.53 10.05 -10.75
CA PRO A 80 13.00 9.28 -11.91
C PRO A 80 11.88 8.65 -12.75
N ILE A 81 10.73 8.37 -12.12
CA ILE A 81 9.60 7.74 -12.78
C ILE A 81 9.01 8.60 -13.90
N GLU A 82 9.19 9.93 -13.86
CA GLU A 82 8.72 10.81 -14.93
C GLU A 82 9.40 10.52 -16.27
N PHE A 83 10.63 10.01 -16.29
CA PHE A 83 11.31 9.61 -17.53
C PHE A 83 10.54 8.51 -18.28
N LEU A 84 9.87 7.62 -17.55
CA LEU A 84 9.02 6.60 -18.16
C LEU A 84 7.77 7.20 -18.81
N LEU A 85 7.34 8.39 -18.36
CA LEU A 85 6.17 9.09 -18.88
C LEU A 85 6.48 9.90 -20.14
N VAL A 86 7.72 10.37 -20.29
CA VAL A 86 8.19 11.17 -21.45
C VAL A 86 7.76 10.60 -22.81
N PRO A 87 7.98 9.31 -23.15
CA PRO A 87 7.59 8.80 -24.47
C PRO A 87 6.07 8.82 -24.70
N PHE A 88 5.27 8.55 -23.67
CA PHE A 88 3.81 8.61 -23.76
C PHE A 88 3.33 10.06 -23.89
N TYR A 89 3.97 10.98 -23.17
CA TYR A 89 3.69 12.40 -23.27
C TYR A 89 4.09 12.98 -24.63
N TRP A 90 5.21 12.55 -25.20
CA TRP A 90 5.67 12.98 -26.53
C TRP A 90 4.68 12.61 -27.64
N LEU A 91 4.03 11.44 -27.55
CA LEU A 91 2.97 11.04 -28.50
C LEU A 91 1.74 11.94 -28.42
N ARG A 92 1.41 12.44 -27.23
CA ARG A 92 0.26 13.33 -27.02
C ARG A 92 0.57 14.32 -25.87
N PRO A 93 1.19 15.46 -26.17
CA PRO A 93 1.64 16.41 -25.16
C PRO A 93 0.47 17.25 -24.65
N HIS A 94 -0.33 16.66 -23.78
CA HIS A 94 -1.54 17.26 -23.25
C HIS A 94 -1.81 16.77 -21.83
N VAL A 95 -2.42 17.63 -21.01
CA VAL A 95 -2.75 17.37 -19.60
C VAL A 95 -3.61 16.10 -19.43
N THR A 96 -4.49 15.82 -20.38
CA THR A 96 -5.30 14.58 -20.40
C THR A 96 -4.46 13.31 -20.38
N THR A 97 -3.27 13.34 -21.03
CA THR A 97 -2.35 12.20 -21.05
C THR A 97 -1.81 11.94 -19.64
N LEU A 98 -1.52 12.99 -18.88
CA LEU A 98 -1.07 12.88 -17.49
C LEU A 98 -2.15 12.28 -16.60
N PHE A 99 -3.40 12.73 -16.73
CA PHE A 99 -4.53 12.15 -16.01
C PHE A 99 -4.70 10.66 -16.32
N ALA A 100 -4.55 10.28 -17.60
CA ALA A 100 -4.63 8.87 -18.01
C ALA A 100 -3.50 8.04 -17.42
N LEU A 101 -2.26 8.53 -17.51
CA LEU A 101 -1.08 7.82 -17.00
C LEU A 101 -1.12 7.66 -15.48
N GLN A 102 -1.50 8.72 -14.74
CA GLN A 102 -1.67 8.66 -13.28
C GLN A 102 -2.78 7.69 -12.88
N SER A 103 -3.95 7.77 -13.51
CA SER A 103 -5.07 6.87 -13.20
C SER A 103 -4.74 5.41 -13.52
N LEU A 104 -4.01 5.17 -14.62
CA LEU A 104 -3.55 3.83 -14.98
C LEU A 104 -2.50 3.31 -13.99
N ALA A 105 -1.53 4.13 -13.60
CA ALA A 105 -0.51 3.75 -12.63
C ALA A 105 -1.14 3.33 -11.28
N LEU A 106 -2.11 4.12 -10.80
CA LEU A 106 -2.88 3.78 -9.59
C LEU A 106 -3.69 2.49 -9.76
N GLY A 107 -4.38 2.34 -10.89
CA GLY A 107 -5.14 1.12 -11.19
C GLY A 107 -4.26 -0.13 -11.27
N LEU A 108 -3.08 -0.03 -11.87
CA LEU A 108 -2.10 -1.12 -11.95
C LEU A 108 -1.58 -1.55 -10.57
N GLY A 109 -1.70 -0.71 -9.54
CA GLY A 109 -1.45 -1.08 -8.14
C GLY A 109 -2.33 -2.23 -7.65
N ALA A 110 -3.50 -2.47 -8.27
CA ALA A 110 -4.34 -3.62 -7.96
C ALA A 110 -3.71 -4.97 -8.38
N VAL A 111 -2.80 -4.97 -9.37
CA VAL A 111 -2.16 -6.19 -9.88
C VAL A 111 -1.29 -6.89 -8.83
N PRO A 112 -0.30 -6.25 -8.18
CA PRO A 112 0.49 -6.92 -7.15
C PRO A 112 -0.37 -7.39 -5.97
N ILE A 113 -1.39 -6.60 -5.58
CA ILE A 113 -2.34 -6.98 -4.52
C ILE A 113 -3.09 -8.26 -4.89
N PHE A 114 -3.62 -8.33 -6.12
CA PHE A 114 -4.30 -9.53 -6.63
C PHE A 114 -3.37 -10.75 -6.64
N LEU A 115 -2.11 -10.59 -7.05
CA LEU A 115 -1.14 -11.68 -7.08
C LEU A 115 -0.80 -12.19 -5.68
N ILE A 116 -0.62 -11.31 -4.71
CA ILE A 116 -0.38 -11.67 -3.30
C ILE A 116 -1.60 -12.39 -2.73
N ALA A 117 -2.79 -11.81 -2.88
CA ALA A 117 -4.03 -12.44 -2.40
C ALA A 117 -4.21 -13.85 -2.99
N ARG A 118 -3.99 -14.01 -4.29
CA ARG A 118 -4.09 -15.32 -4.96
C ARG A 118 -3.09 -16.33 -4.38
N ARG A 119 -1.89 -15.92 -3.99
CA ARG A 119 -0.89 -16.81 -3.38
C ARG A 119 -1.34 -17.28 -2.00
N GLU A 120 -1.78 -16.35 -1.15
CA GLU A 120 -2.15 -16.65 0.25
C GLU A 120 -3.45 -17.45 0.36
N PHE A 121 -4.47 -17.14 -0.45
CA PHE A 121 -5.73 -17.88 -0.42
C PHE A 121 -5.59 -19.31 -0.95
N VAL A 122 -4.66 -19.57 -1.87
CA VAL A 122 -4.33 -20.93 -2.30
C VAL A 122 -3.63 -21.69 -1.18
N SER A 123 -2.66 -21.08 -0.48
CA SER A 123 -1.95 -21.76 0.63
C SER A 123 -2.86 -22.10 1.81
N VAL A 124 -3.84 -21.24 2.13
CA VAL A 124 -4.81 -21.52 3.20
C VAL A 124 -5.72 -22.70 2.83
N ALA A 125 -6.19 -22.78 1.58
CA ALA A 125 -6.99 -23.90 1.11
C ALA A 125 -6.21 -25.22 1.18
N ASP A 126 -4.95 -25.22 0.76
CA ASP A 126 -4.06 -26.39 0.84
C ASP A 126 -3.83 -26.85 2.29
N SER A 127 -3.73 -25.90 3.23
CA SER A 127 -3.53 -26.19 4.66
C SER A 127 -4.80 -26.76 5.31
N ALA A 128 -5.98 -26.23 4.96
CA ALA A 128 -7.27 -26.74 5.44
C ALA A 128 -7.58 -28.16 4.95
N HIS A 129 -7.02 -28.56 3.80
CA HIS A 129 -7.11 -29.94 3.31
C HIS A 129 -6.11 -30.91 3.98
N GLY A 130 -5.06 -30.39 4.64
CA GLY A 130 -4.04 -31.19 5.32
C GLY A 130 -4.38 -31.62 6.75
N GLU A 131 -5.36 -31.00 7.41
CA GLU A 131 -5.71 -31.29 8.81
C GLU A 131 -6.89 -32.27 8.97
N GLY A 132 -7.36 -32.88 7.87
CA GLY A 132 -8.41 -33.91 7.89
C GLY A 132 -7.93 -35.34 8.20
N GLU A 133 -6.61 -35.57 8.31
CA GLU A 133 -6.08 -36.84 8.80
C GLU A 133 -6.09 -36.79 10.32
N ALA A 134 -7.08 -37.44 10.93
CA ALA A 134 -7.19 -37.57 12.37
C ALA A 134 -5.83 -37.99 12.97
N PRO A 135 -5.34 -37.35 14.05
CA PRO A 135 -4.14 -37.85 14.71
C PRO A 135 -4.42 -39.30 15.09
N ALA A 136 -3.59 -40.20 14.56
CA ALA A 136 -3.61 -41.60 14.94
C ALA A 136 -3.72 -41.67 16.47
N GLU A 137 -4.78 -42.34 16.94
CA GLU A 137 -5.04 -42.65 18.35
C GLU A 137 -3.71 -42.81 19.09
N PRO A 138 -3.45 -42.06 20.17
CA PRO A 138 -2.23 -42.24 20.92
C PRO A 138 -2.25 -43.66 21.48
N HIS A 139 -1.51 -44.56 20.85
CA HIS A 139 -1.22 -45.89 21.36
C HIS A 139 -0.51 -45.72 22.70
N PHE A 140 -1.29 -45.77 23.78
CA PHE A 140 -0.79 -45.76 25.14
C PHE A 140 -0.05 -47.07 25.39
N ARG A 141 1.29 -47.05 25.25
CA ARG A 141 2.13 -48.12 25.79
C ARG A 141 2.13 -47.99 27.32
N PRO A 142 1.75 -49.03 28.08
CA PRO A 142 1.94 -49.02 29.52
C PRO A 142 3.43 -48.98 29.82
N GLN A 143 3.91 -47.87 30.38
CA GLN A 143 5.25 -47.79 30.96
C GLN A 143 5.18 -48.39 32.37
N ASN A 144 5.58 -49.65 32.49
CA ASN A 144 5.94 -50.23 33.78
C ASN A 144 7.29 -49.65 34.21
N GLY A 145 7.36 -49.02 35.38
CA GLY A 145 8.62 -48.92 36.14
C GLY A 145 8.98 -47.56 36.72
N SER A 146 8.93 -47.50 38.05
CA SER A 146 9.73 -46.70 38.99
C SER A 146 9.64 -45.16 38.96
N ALA A 147 8.83 -44.67 39.90
CA ALA A 147 9.13 -43.64 40.88
C ALA A 147 10.39 -42.76 40.67
N GLY A 148 10.15 -41.46 40.48
CA GLY A 148 11.14 -40.39 40.64
C GLY A 148 10.42 -39.04 40.71
N ALA A 149 10.52 -38.37 41.84
CA ALA A 149 9.73 -37.20 42.22
C ALA A 149 10.27 -35.86 41.65
N SER A 150 9.47 -34.80 41.88
CA SER A 150 9.76 -33.34 41.90
C SER A 150 9.34 -32.47 40.69
N PRO A 151 8.97 -31.18 40.91
CA PRO A 151 7.65 -30.70 40.55
C PRO A 151 7.62 -29.42 39.67
N SER A 152 6.46 -29.20 39.06
CA SER A 152 5.85 -27.90 38.74
C SER A 152 6.73 -26.79 38.16
N GLN A 153 6.64 -26.59 36.84
CA GLN A 153 6.65 -25.24 36.27
C GLN A 153 5.52 -25.13 35.24
N GLY A 154 4.38 -24.64 35.70
CA GLY A 154 3.34 -24.10 34.84
C GLY A 154 3.80 -22.75 34.33
N CYS A 155 4.04 -22.63 33.02
CA CYS A 155 4.23 -21.33 32.39
C CYS A 155 2.85 -20.77 32.06
N ALA A 156 2.35 -19.89 32.93
CA ALA A 156 1.13 -19.14 32.71
C ALA A 156 1.28 -18.24 31.48
N PHE A 157 0.37 -18.37 30.52
CA PHE A 157 0.26 -17.50 29.37
C PHE A 157 -0.30 -16.14 29.83
N ARG A 158 0.58 -15.14 29.93
CA ARG A 158 0.23 -13.76 30.28
C ARG A 158 -0.48 -13.10 29.10
N SER A 159 -1.69 -12.57 29.32
CA SER A 159 -2.46 -11.87 28.28
C SER A 159 -1.79 -10.52 27.92
N LYS A 160 -1.91 -10.10 26.65
CA LYS A 160 -1.32 -8.88 26.09
C LYS A 160 -1.85 -7.56 26.67
N ASN A 161 -2.80 -7.58 27.60
CA ASN A 161 -3.43 -6.36 28.12
C ASN A 161 -2.64 -5.68 29.26
N GLU A 162 -1.49 -6.22 29.67
CA GLU A 162 -0.70 -5.67 30.79
C GLU A 162 0.54 -4.86 30.35
N PHE A 163 0.75 -4.63 29.06
CA PHE A 163 1.90 -3.86 28.56
C PHE A 163 1.62 -2.36 28.37
N ALA A 164 0.40 -1.88 28.67
CA ALA A 164 0.00 -0.50 28.43
C ALA A 164 0.18 0.44 29.64
N ALA A 165 0.70 -0.03 30.78
CA ALA A 165 0.67 0.73 32.03
C ALA A 165 2.03 1.26 32.53
N GLU A 166 3.16 0.95 31.90
CA GLU A 166 4.46 1.42 32.39
C GLU A 166 5.34 2.02 31.30
N GLY A 167 5.48 3.34 31.36
CA GLY A 167 6.73 4.02 31.01
C GLY A 167 6.88 4.54 29.58
N GLN A 168 6.34 5.72 29.30
CA GLN A 168 7.13 6.79 28.66
C GLN A 168 6.45 8.15 28.88
N GLN A 169 6.75 8.78 30.02
CA GLN A 169 6.46 10.20 30.25
C GLN A 169 7.21 11.03 29.21
N ARG A 170 6.48 11.76 28.36
CA ARG A 170 7.02 12.88 27.57
C ARG A 170 6.76 14.16 28.37
N PRO A 171 7.74 15.05 28.58
CA PRO A 171 7.47 16.34 29.20
C PRO A 171 6.55 17.14 28.27
N ALA A 172 5.39 17.55 28.79
CA ALA A 172 4.50 18.47 28.12
C ALA A 172 5.13 19.88 28.15
N SER A 173 5.61 20.38 27.01
CA SER A 173 5.93 21.80 26.88
C SER A 173 4.62 22.58 26.89
N SER A 174 4.26 23.18 28.02
CA SER A 174 3.09 24.04 28.12
C SER A 174 3.42 25.43 27.54
N ALA A 175 3.02 25.67 26.29
CA ALA A 175 2.98 27.04 25.77
C ALA A 175 1.76 27.75 26.38
N ARG A 176 1.98 28.86 27.08
CA ARG A 176 0.91 29.73 27.59
C ARG A 176 0.89 31.03 26.79
N VAL A 177 -0.31 31.46 26.43
CA VAL A 177 -0.57 32.77 25.81
C VAL A 177 -0.89 33.76 26.94
N ASN A 178 -0.19 34.89 26.97
CA ASN A 178 -0.50 35.93 27.96
C ASN A 178 -1.77 36.72 27.57
N ALA A 179 -2.29 37.54 28.48
CA ALA A 179 -3.51 38.33 28.24
C ALA A 179 -3.40 39.36 27.08
N SER A 180 -2.20 39.57 26.51
CA SER A 180 -1.93 40.42 25.35
C SER A 180 -1.66 39.63 24.06
N GLY A 181 -1.84 38.31 24.04
CA GLY A 181 -1.80 37.49 22.82
C GLY A 181 -0.42 37.07 22.34
N HIS A 182 0.64 37.26 23.13
CA HIS A 182 2.00 36.86 22.75
C HIS A 182 2.38 35.48 23.34
N TRP A 183 3.10 34.69 22.55
CA TRP A 183 3.61 33.36 22.92
C TRP A 183 4.87 33.48 23.78
N VAL A 184 4.85 32.86 24.97
CA VAL A 184 6.03 32.75 25.84
C VAL A 184 6.35 31.26 26.03
N ALA A 185 7.56 30.85 25.64
CA ALA A 185 8.08 29.52 25.92
C ALA A 185 8.55 29.47 27.38
N GLY A 186 8.07 28.49 28.15
CA GLY A 186 8.54 28.28 29.52
C GLY A 186 9.91 27.62 29.51
N GLU A 187 10.95 28.34 29.91
CA GLU A 187 12.24 27.75 30.29
C GLU A 187 12.05 27.03 31.64
N GLY A 188 12.36 25.73 31.66
CA GLY A 188 12.39 24.93 32.87
C GLY A 188 13.80 24.95 33.46
N ASP A 189 13.90 25.23 34.77
CA ASP A 189 15.08 24.99 35.60
C ASP A 189 15.30 23.49 35.88
#